data_AF-A0A165SS74-F1
#
_entry.id   AF-A0A165SS74-F1
#
_cell.length_a   1.000
_cell.length_b   1.000
_cell.length_c   1.000
_cell.angle_alpha   90.00
_cell.angle_beta   90.00
_cell.angle_gamma   90.00
#
_symmetry.space_group_name_H-M   'P 1'
#
loop_
_entity.id
_entity.type
_entity.pdbx_description
1 polymer ?
#
loop_
_entity_poly.entity_id
_entity_poly.type
_entity_poly.pdbx_seq_one_letter_code
_entity_poly.pdbx_strand_id
1 'polypeptide(L)'
;MQLSFGAFIAGVLIGTRGRQIRRLYLLPPTAVVNGSQAGTRQVVVQALTNIRNRAYVAPLEECNMRWGQDASKLSVEMPGVRGPFSISLGAKNTVDGEELPMGPAKEEIFKLWYGEALARKVRGEEGWKQLP
;
A
#
# COMPACT_ATOMS: atom_id res chain seq x y z
N MET A 1 10.42 35.34 19.94
CA MET A 1 10.33 34.64 18.63
C MET A 1 10.99 33.25 18.59
N GLN A 2 11.62 32.74 19.66
CA GLN A 2 12.22 31.38 19.66
C GLN A 2 11.21 30.22 19.80
N LEU A 3 10.08 30.44 20.47
CA LEU A 3 9.06 29.39 20.71
C LEU A 3 8.32 28.93 19.44
N SER A 4 8.07 29.83 18.49
CA SER A 4 7.37 29.51 17.23
C SER A 4 8.22 28.67 16.28
N PHE A 5 9.54 28.86 16.28
CA PHE A 5 10.46 28.08 15.46
C PHE A 5 10.57 26.62 15.93
N GLY A 6 10.57 26.40 17.25
CA GLY A 6 10.57 25.05 17.83
C GLY A 6 9.29 24.27 17.53
N ALA A 7 8.13 24.93 17.63
CA ALA A 7 6.84 24.32 17.28
C ALA A 7 6.75 23.96 15.79
N PHE A 8 7.31 24.79 14.91
CA PHE A 8 7.37 24.53 13.47
C PHE A 8 8.24 23.30 13.15
N ILE A 9 9.44 23.21 13.72
CA ILE A 9 10.32 22.05 13.53
C ILE A 9 9.68 20.76 14.07
N ALA A 10 9.05 20.83 15.25
CA ALA A 10 8.35 19.67 15.81
C ALA A 10 7.19 19.21 14.91
N GLY A 11 6.41 20.14 14.35
CA GLY A 11 5.34 19.83 13.39
C GLY A 11 5.87 19.16 12.12
N VAL A 12 6.98 19.67 11.56
CA VAL A 12 7.63 19.08 10.38
C VAL A 12 8.20 17.68 10.69
N LEU A 13 8.82 17.48 11.85
CA LEU A 13 9.36 16.18 12.27
C LEU A 13 8.27 15.13 12.51
N ILE A 14 7.10 15.54 13.02
CA ILE A 14 5.96 14.64 13.18
C ILE A 14 5.32 14.32 11.83
N GLY A 15 5.16 15.31 10.95
CA GLY A 15 4.63 15.11 9.60
C GLY A 15 5.49 14.19 8.73
N THR A 16 6.82 14.28 8.84
CA THR A 16 7.78 13.45 8.08
C THR A 16 7.84 11.99 8.52
N ARG A 17 7.27 11.63 9.68
CA ARG A 17 7.12 10.23 10.10
C ARG A 17 5.88 9.54 9.51
N GLY A 18 4.94 10.30 8.94
CA GLY A 18 3.77 9.75 8.27
C GLY A 18 4.14 9.04 6.96
N ARG A 19 4.12 7.70 6.96
CA ARG A 19 4.37 6.88 5.76
C ARG A 19 3.12 6.69 4.92
N GLN A 20 2.53 7.79 4.50
CA GLN A 20 1.41 7.75 3.57
C GLN A 20 1.91 7.47 2.16
N ILE A 21 1.28 6.49 1.50
CA ILE A 21 1.56 6.15 0.10
C ILE A 21 0.95 7.24 -0.77
N ARG A 22 1.79 7.86 -1.60
CA ARG A 22 1.37 8.79 -2.64
C ARG A 22 0.98 8.04 -3.92
N ARG A 23 1.82 7.08 -4.31
CA ARG A 23 1.64 6.27 -5.52
C ARG A 23 2.08 4.84 -5.23
N LEU A 24 1.28 3.89 -5.69
CA LEU A 24 1.52 2.46 -5.63
C LEU A 24 1.42 1.92 -7.04
N TYR A 25 2.43 1.19 -7.51
CA TYR A 25 2.40 0.51 -8.79
C TYR A 25 2.67 -0.97 -8.60
N LEU A 26 1.85 -1.80 -9.23
CA LEU A 26 2.08 -3.24 -9.37
C LEU A 26 2.63 -3.48 -10.76
N LEU A 27 3.90 -3.84 -10.84
CA LEU A 27 4.55 -4.15 -12.11
C LEU A 27 4.21 -5.59 -12.50
N PRO A 28 3.88 -5.83 -13.79
CA PRO A 28 3.70 -7.17 -14.28
C PRO A 28 4.99 -7.97 -14.07
N PRO A 29 4.87 -9.31 -13.93
CA PRO A 29 6.05 -10.15 -13.92
C PRO A 29 6.82 -9.89 -15.22
N THR A 30 8.10 -9.56 -15.14
CA THR A 30 8.92 -9.34 -16.34
C THR A 30 8.83 -10.59 -17.20
N ALA A 31 8.25 -10.45 -18.39
CA ALA A 31 7.98 -11.56 -19.28
C ALA A 31 9.29 -12.30 -19.58
N VAL A 32 9.20 -13.62 -19.50
CA VAL A 32 10.30 -14.56 -19.72
C VAL A 32 10.86 -14.36 -21.13
N VAL A 33 12.05 -13.78 -21.24
CA VAL A 33 12.87 -13.94 -22.45
C VAL A 33 13.65 -15.24 -22.25
N ASN A 34 13.29 -16.29 -23.00
CA ASN A 34 13.95 -17.61 -23.02
C ASN A 34 13.66 -18.57 -21.86
N GLY A 35 12.43 -19.08 -21.77
CA GLY A 35 12.12 -20.41 -21.19
C GLY A 35 12.42 -20.64 -19.71
N SER A 36 12.80 -19.63 -18.94
CA SER A 36 13.25 -19.77 -17.55
C SER A 36 12.40 -18.89 -16.64
N GLN A 37 11.50 -19.51 -15.87
CA GLN A 37 10.67 -18.97 -14.77
C GLN A 37 10.00 -17.59 -14.96
N ALA A 38 8.66 -17.59 -14.90
CA ALA A 38 7.87 -16.36 -14.77
C ALA A 38 8.42 -15.51 -13.61
N GLY A 39 8.93 -14.32 -13.90
CA GLY A 39 9.52 -13.45 -12.88
C GLY A 39 8.51 -13.04 -11.81
N THR A 40 8.98 -12.74 -10.61
CA THR A 40 8.11 -12.28 -9.51
C THR A 40 7.55 -10.89 -9.80
N ARG A 41 6.23 -10.67 -9.58
CA ARG A 41 5.60 -9.34 -9.65
C ARG A 41 6.32 -8.38 -8.70
N GLN A 42 6.50 -7.13 -9.09
CA GLN A 42 7.15 -6.13 -8.24
C GLN A 42 6.16 -5.07 -7.77
N VAL A 43 6.33 -4.63 -6.53
CA VAL A 43 5.61 -3.50 -5.95
C VAL A 43 6.54 -2.30 -5.91
N VAL A 44 6.06 -1.18 -6.43
CA VAL A 44 6.73 0.12 -6.33
C VAL A 44 5.89 1.06 -5.46
N VAL A 45 6.41 1.43 -4.29
CA VAL A 45 5.78 2.37 -3.36
C VAL A 45 6.53 3.69 -3.36
N GLN A 46 5.82 4.77 -3.69
CA GLN A 46 6.30 6.13 -3.48
C GLN A 46 5.53 6.75 -2.31
N ALA A 47 6.22 6.96 -1.19
CA ALA A 47 5.65 7.66 -0.04
C ALA A 47 5.61 9.18 -0.26
N LEU A 48 4.71 9.89 0.42
CA LEU A 48 4.66 11.37 0.42
C LEU A 48 5.97 12.00 0.90
N THR A 49 6.68 11.31 1.79
CA THR A 49 7.93 11.76 2.40
C THR A 49 9.16 11.50 1.53
N ASN A 50 9.02 10.76 0.42
CA ASN A 50 10.11 10.57 -0.54
C ASN A 50 10.28 11.82 -1.43
N ILE A 51 11.24 12.67 -1.06
CA ILE A 51 11.68 13.80 -1.87
C ILE A 51 12.61 13.26 -2.99
N ARG A 52 12.35 13.63 -4.25
CA ARG A 52 13.15 13.33 -5.48
C ARG A 52 13.13 11.88 -5.99
N ASN A 53 12.06 11.47 -6.69
CA ASN A 53 11.97 10.23 -7.52
C ASN A 53 12.42 8.92 -6.84
N ARG A 54 12.50 8.88 -5.51
CA ARG A 54 12.79 7.65 -4.78
C ARG A 54 11.50 6.89 -4.56
N ALA A 55 11.52 5.62 -4.93
CA ALA A 55 10.47 4.67 -4.62
C ALA A 55 11.09 3.44 -3.99
N TYR A 56 10.34 2.81 -3.10
CA TYR A 56 10.67 1.50 -2.58
C TYR A 56 10.21 0.46 -3.60
N VAL A 57 11.11 -0.43 -3.97
CA VAL A 57 10.81 -1.52 -4.91
C VAL A 57 11.10 -2.83 -4.19
N ALA A 58 10.12 -3.73 -4.19
CA ALA A 58 10.28 -5.06 -3.62
C ALA A 58 9.43 -6.08 -4.39
N PRO A 59 9.81 -7.37 -4.36
CA PRO A 59 8.95 -8.45 -4.85
C PRO A 59 7.61 -8.44 -4.10
N LEU A 60 6.50 -8.58 -4.84
CA LEU A 60 5.14 -8.59 -4.28
C LEU A 60 4.96 -9.73 -3.27
N GLU A 61 5.59 -10.88 -3.50
CA GLU A 61 5.55 -12.05 -2.61
C GLU A 61 6.19 -11.81 -1.25
N GLU A 62 7.13 -10.86 -1.17
CA GLU A 62 7.77 -10.45 0.09
C GLU A 62 7.03 -9.29 0.77
N CYS A 63 6.02 -8.73 0.11
CA CYS A 63 5.22 -7.62 0.62
C CYS A 63 3.88 -8.12 1.17
N ASN A 64 3.48 -7.61 2.33
CA ASN A 64 2.19 -7.95 2.94
C ASN A 64 1.26 -6.74 2.96
N MET A 65 0.07 -6.90 2.41
CA MET A 65 -1.01 -5.94 2.54
C MET A 65 -1.98 -6.39 3.64
N ARG A 66 -2.20 -5.50 4.61
CA ARG A 66 -3.11 -5.71 5.73
C ARG A 66 -4.16 -4.62 5.76
N TRP A 67 -5.28 -4.92 6.41
CA TRP A 67 -6.24 -3.89 6.76
C TRP A 67 -5.60 -2.97 7.81
N GLY A 68 -5.75 -1.66 7.62
CA GLY A 68 -5.36 -0.71 8.65
C GLY A 68 -6.27 -0.82 9.87
N GLN A 69 -5.86 -0.20 10.98
CA GLN A 69 -6.70 -0.10 12.19
C GLN A 69 -8.04 0.60 11.94
N ASP A 70 -8.13 1.35 10.85
CA ASP A 70 -9.27 2.17 10.50
C ASP A 70 -9.92 1.68 9.20
N ALA A 71 -11.25 1.82 9.09
CA ALA A 71 -12.01 1.35 7.93
C ALA A 71 -11.58 2.04 6.63
N SER A 72 -10.95 3.21 6.72
CA SER A 72 -10.40 3.98 5.60
C SER A 72 -8.96 3.62 5.22
N LYS A 73 -8.28 2.76 5.98
CA LYS A 73 -6.84 2.53 5.79
C LYS A 73 -6.51 1.11 5.34
N LEU A 74 -5.56 0.99 4.43
CA LEU A 74 -4.82 -0.23 4.16
C LEU A 74 -3.37 0.00 4.56
N SER A 75 -2.71 -1.06 5.01
CA SER A 75 -1.31 -1.05 5.41
C SER A 75 -0.51 -1.95 4.50
N VAL A 76 0.66 -1.51 4.06
CA VAL A 76 1.58 -2.30 3.22
C VAL A 76 2.91 -2.42 3.95
N GLU A 77 3.29 -3.63 4.30
CA GLU A 77 4.58 -3.98 4.86
C GLU A 77 5.51 -4.39 3.72
N MET A 78 6.71 -3.80 3.67
CA MET A 78 7.71 -4.08 2.66
C MET A 78 9.01 -4.57 3.31
N PRO A 79 9.75 -5.49 2.68
CA PRO A 79 11.02 -5.98 3.20
C PRO A 79 12.05 -4.85 3.30
N GLY A 80 12.88 -4.88 4.34
CA GLY A 80 13.92 -3.86 4.57
C GLY A 80 13.40 -2.49 5.01
N VAL A 81 12.08 -2.31 5.19
CA VAL A 81 11.48 -1.04 5.57
C VAL A 81 10.84 -1.13 6.96
N ARG A 82 11.32 -0.31 7.91
CA ARG A 82 10.88 -0.39 9.32
C ARG A 82 9.46 0.14 9.53
N GLY A 83 8.45 -0.71 9.54
CA GLY A 83 7.04 -0.34 9.80
C GLY A 83 6.22 -0.14 8.52
N PRO A 84 4.88 -0.27 8.61
CA PRO A 84 4.01 -0.30 7.44
C PRO A 84 3.88 1.07 6.79
N PHE A 85 3.70 1.07 5.47
CA PHE A 85 3.13 2.18 4.73
C PHE A 85 1.61 2.16 4.85
N SER A 86 0.97 3.32 4.80
CA SER A 86 -0.49 3.42 4.87
C SER A 86 -1.07 4.02 3.58
N ILE A 87 -2.08 3.36 3.04
CA ILE A 87 -2.96 3.86 1.99
C ILE A 87 -4.22 4.36 2.68
N SER A 88 -4.62 5.60 2.41
CA SER A 88 -5.88 6.16 2.91
C SER A 88 -6.86 6.26 1.75
N LEU A 89 -8.05 5.69 1.95
CA LEU A 89 -9.14 5.68 1.00
C LEU A 89 -10.16 6.74 1.41
N GLY A 90 -10.65 7.47 0.43
CA GLY A 90 -11.67 8.50 0.60
C GLY A 90 -13.09 7.95 0.43
N ALA A 91 -14.06 8.87 0.42
CA ALA A 91 -15.45 8.55 0.12
C ALA A 91 -15.65 8.09 -1.33
N LYS A 92 -14.80 8.56 -2.25
CA LYS A 92 -14.75 8.19 -3.66
C LYS A 92 -13.33 7.83 -4.03
N ASN A 93 -13.13 6.65 -4.59
CA ASN A 93 -11.82 6.15 -4.99
C ASN A 93 -11.93 5.58 -6.39
N THR A 94 -10.96 5.86 -7.26
CA THR A 94 -10.94 5.24 -8.59
C THR A 94 -10.04 4.01 -8.56
N VAL A 95 -10.60 2.83 -8.83
CA VAL A 95 -9.87 1.55 -8.94
C VAL A 95 -10.22 0.94 -10.30
N ASP A 96 -9.22 0.59 -11.09
CA ASP A 96 -9.38 0.09 -12.48
C ASP A 96 -10.27 0.97 -13.39
N GLY A 97 -10.25 2.29 -13.14
CA GLY A 97 -11.03 3.26 -13.91
C GLY A 97 -12.47 3.44 -13.43
N GLU A 98 -12.93 2.65 -12.47
CA GLU A 98 -14.26 2.76 -11.87
C GLU A 98 -14.23 3.53 -10.55
N GLU A 99 -15.21 4.40 -10.34
CA GLU A 99 -15.35 5.16 -9.10
C GLU A 99 -16.11 4.32 -8.06
N LEU A 100 -15.41 3.87 -7.02
CA LEU A 100 -15.91 2.97 -5.99
C LEU A 100 -15.94 3.65 -4.61
N PRO A 101 -16.96 3.35 -3.79
CA PRO A 101 -16.95 3.73 -2.38
C PRO A 101 -15.90 2.92 -1.62
N MET A 102 -15.53 3.41 -0.44
CA MET A 102 -14.41 2.91 0.37
C MET A 102 -14.38 1.38 0.57
N GLY A 103 -15.53 0.76 0.88
CA GLY A 103 -15.62 -0.69 1.10
C GLY A 103 -15.25 -1.48 -0.16
N PRO A 104 -16.02 -1.37 -1.25
CA PRO A 104 -15.71 -2.02 -2.53
C PRO A 104 -14.31 -1.68 -3.06
N ALA A 105 -13.85 -0.43 -2.91
CA ALA A 105 -12.50 -0.04 -3.32
C ALA A 105 -11.41 -0.83 -2.56
N LYS A 106 -11.57 -1.05 -1.25
CA LYS A 106 -10.65 -1.92 -0.49
C LYS A 106 -10.63 -3.33 -1.03
N GLU A 107 -11.80 -3.89 -1.31
CA GLU A 107 -11.93 -5.25 -1.81
C GLU A 107 -11.24 -5.42 -3.15
N GLU A 108 -11.46 -4.49 -4.09
CA GLU A 108 -10.80 -4.52 -5.39
C GLU A 108 -9.28 -4.38 -5.28
N ILE A 109 -8.78 -3.45 -4.44
CA ILE A 109 -7.34 -3.33 -4.20
C ILE A 109 -6.76 -4.62 -3.61
N PHE A 110 -7.48 -5.25 -2.68
CA PHE A 110 -7.03 -6.50 -2.05
C PHE A 110 -7.06 -7.69 -3.02
N LYS A 111 -8.07 -7.75 -3.90
CA LYS A 111 -8.16 -8.71 -5.01
C LYS A 111 -7.02 -8.52 -6.01
N LEU A 112 -6.70 -7.28 -6.37
CA LEU A 112 -5.56 -6.99 -7.26
C LEU A 112 -4.22 -7.42 -6.64
N TRP A 113 -4.09 -7.29 -5.31
CA TRP A 113 -2.87 -7.67 -4.58
C TRP A 113 -2.69 -9.18 -4.45
N TYR A 114 -3.69 -9.89 -3.93
CA TYR A 114 -3.58 -11.32 -3.58
C TYR A 114 -4.24 -12.28 -4.59
N GLY A 115 -4.95 -11.74 -5.58
CA GLY A 115 -5.80 -12.52 -6.48
C GLY A 115 -7.18 -12.81 -5.90
N GLU A 116 -8.14 -13.16 -6.77
CA GLU A 116 -9.53 -13.39 -6.39
C GLU A 116 -9.72 -14.55 -5.40
N ALA A 117 -8.93 -15.62 -5.53
CA ALA A 117 -9.05 -16.82 -4.71
C ALA A 117 -8.69 -16.55 -3.24
N LEU A 118 -7.61 -15.80 -3.00
CA LEU A 118 -7.20 -15.44 -1.66
C LEU A 118 -8.12 -14.37 -1.07
N ALA A 119 -8.56 -13.40 -1.88
CA ALA A 119 -9.52 -12.38 -1.44
C ALA A 119 -10.83 -13.01 -0.95
N ARG A 120 -11.35 -14.05 -1.63
CA ARG A 120 -12.52 -14.82 -1.18
C ARG A 120 -12.28 -15.57 0.13
N LYS A 121 -11.09 -16.14 0.33
CA LYS A 121 -10.73 -16.88 1.56
C LYS A 121 -10.59 -15.93 2.77
N VAL A 122 -10.05 -14.75 2.55
CA VAL A 122 -9.94 -13.67 3.56
C VAL A 122 -11.32 -13.10 3.89
N ARG A 123 -12.27 -13.11 2.94
CA ARG A 123 -13.65 -12.63 3.14
C ARG A 123 -14.45 -13.42 4.17
N GLY A 124 -14.37 -14.76 4.19
CA GLY A 124 -15.02 -15.64 5.18
C GLY A 124 -16.53 -15.43 5.40
N GLU A 125 -17.18 -16.27 6.22
CA GLU A 125 -18.62 -16.11 6.57
C GLU A 125 -18.86 -15.05 7.67
N GLU A 126 -17.83 -14.67 8.41
CA GLU A 126 -17.92 -13.72 9.55
C GLU A 126 -17.22 -12.37 9.29
N GLY A 127 -16.82 -12.12 8.04
CA GLY A 127 -16.08 -10.91 7.64
C GLY A 127 -14.57 -11.10 7.52
N TRP A 128 -13.91 -10.02 7.10
CA TRP A 128 -12.52 -10.02 6.63
C TRP A 128 -11.52 -10.43 7.73
N LYS A 129 -10.81 -11.55 7.52
CA LYS A 129 -9.77 -12.06 8.44
C LYS A 129 -8.41 -11.43 8.12
N GLN A 130 -7.67 -11.00 9.14
CA GLN A 130 -6.27 -10.62 8.94
C GLN A 130 -5.46 -11.86 8.52
N LEU A 131 -4.64 -11.71 7.48
CA LEU A 131 -3.69 -12.75 7.12
C LEU A 131 -2.64 -12.89 8.25
N PRO A 132 -2.32 -14.13 8.66
CA PRO A 132 -1.33 -14.39 9.72
C PRO A 132 0.04 -13.76 9.41
#